data_AF-A0A3D4NNS0-F1
#
_entry.id   AF-A0A3D4NNS0-F1
#
_cell.length_a   1.000
_cell.length_b   1.000
_cell.length_c   1.000
_cell.angle_alpha   90.00
_cell.angle_beta   90.00
_cell.angle_gamma   90.00
#
_symmetry.space_group_name_H-M   'P 1'
#
loop_
_entity.id
_entity.type
_entity.pdbx_description
1 polymer ?
#
loop_
_entity_poly.entity_id
_entity_poly.type
_entity_poly.pdbx_seq_one_letter_code
_entity_poly.pdbx_strand_id
1 'polypeptide(L)' 'GAGKSTLIALLTRLYDLQRGDIRVGGCSLRNAPRPALKQLGVVFQQS' A
#
# COMPACT_ATOMS: atom_id res chain seq x y z
N GLY A 1 -18.45 -2.14 5.36
CA GLY A 1 -17.00 -2.44 5.30
C GLY A 1 -16.54 -2.50 3.86
N ALA A 2 -16.04 -1.39 3.32
CA ALA A 2 -15.62 -1.31 1.91
C ALA A 2 -14.14 -1.70 1.67
N GLY A 3 -13.46 -2.26 2.68
CA GLY A 3 -12.06 -2.69 2.56
C GLY A 3 -10.99 -1.61 2.72
N LYS A 4 -11.36 -0.36 3.08
CA LYS A 4 -10.39 0.75 3.25
C LYS A 4 -9.28 0.43 4.27
N SER A 5 -9.63 -0.09 5.45
CA SER A 5 -8.65 -0.45 6.47
C SER A 5 -7.75 -1.60 6.01
N THR A 6 -8.30 -2.57 5.28
CA THR A 6 -7.54 -3.67 4.69
C THR A 6 -6.56 -3.17 3.62
N LEU A 7 -7.00 -2.25 2.76
CA LEU A 7 -6.13 -1.63 1.76
C LEU A 7 -4.98 -0.87 2.41
N ILE A 8 -5.27 -0.08 3.46
CA ILE A 8 -4.23 0.63 4.22
C ILE A 8 -3.24 -0.38 4.81
N ALA A 9 -3.71 -1.46 5.45
CA ALA A 9 -2.85 -2.48 6.03
C ALA A 9 -1.95 -3.19 4.99
N LEU A 10 -2.43 -3.40 3.77
CA LEU A 10 -1.62 -3.95 2.68
C LEU A 10 -0.58 -2.94 2.15
N LEU A 11 -0.96 -1.67 1.99
CA LEU A 11 -0.06 -0.60 1.52
C LEU A 11 1.06 -0.30 2.53
N THR A 12 0.76 -0.38 3.82
CA THR A 12 1.75 -0.23 4.91
C THR A 12 2.50 -1.53 5.22
N ARG A 13 2.18 -2.63 4.51
CA ARG A 13 2.73 -3.98 4.73
C ARG A 13 2.54 -4.50 6.15
N LEU A 14 1.51 -4.03 6.85
CA LEU A 14 1.01 -4.67 8.06
C LEU A 14 0.45 -6.07 7.75
N TYR A 15 -0.10 -6.24 6.53
CA TYR A 15 -0.45 -7.54 5.95
C TYR A 15 0.32 -7.78 4.65
N ASP A 16 0.68 -9.04 4.42
CA ASP A 16 1.25 -9.48 3.15
C ASP A 16 0.17 -9.81 2.11
N LEU A 17 0.47 -9.54 0.84
CA LEU A 17 -0.37 -9.99 -0.26
C LEU A 17 -0.30 -11.51 -0.40
N GLN A 18 -1.45 -12.17 -0.32
CA GLN A 18 -1.56 -13.61 -0.60
C GLN A 18 -1.42 -13.92 -2.10
N ARG A 19 -1.99 -13.09 -2.98
CA ARG A 19 -1.95 -13.26 -4.44
C ARG A 19 -1.93 -11.90 -5.15
N GLY A 20 -1.28 -11.85 -6.32
CA GLY A 20 -1.17 -10.64 -7.13
C GLY A 20 -0.01 -9.73 -6.73
N ASP A 21 -0.06 -8.50 -7.22
CA ASP A 21 0.98 -7.48 -7.02
C ASP A 21 0.33 -6.10 -6.92
N ILE A 22 0.75 -5.29 -5.94
CA ILE A 22 0.37 -3.87 -5.86
C ILE A 22 1.49 -3.07 -6.48
N ARG A 23 1.17 -2.25 -7.49
CA ARG A 23 2.14 -1.38 -8.14
C ARG A 23 1.80 0.08 -7.93
N VAL A 24 2.79 0.86 -7.52
CA VAL A 24 2.69 2.32 -7.35
C VAL A 24 3.68 2.95 -8.30
N GLY A 25 3.18 3.73 -9.28
CA GLY A 25 4.01 4.31 -10.34
C GLY A 25 4.89 3.28 -11.06
N GLY A 26 4.34 2.11 -11.36
CA GLY A 26 5.06 1.01 -12.02
C GLY A 26 5.97 0.19 -11.10
N CYS A 27 6.24 0.63 -9.87
CA CYS A 27 7.07 -0.11 -8.91
C CYS A 27 6.23 -1.12 -8.12
N SER A 28 6.63 -2.40 -8.11
CA SER A 28 6.02 -3.43 -7.26
C SER A 28 6.30 -3.15 -5.79
N LEU A 29 5.25 -3.12 -4.97
CA LEU A 29 5.34 -2.98 -3.53
C LEU A 29 6.02 -4.20 -2.88
N ARG A 30 5.92 -5.39 -3.52
CA ARG A 30 6.57 -6.63 -3.06
C ARG A 30 8.06 -6.60 -3.34
N ASN A 31 8.46 -6.32 -4.58
CA ASN A 31 9.84 -6.47 -5.06
C ASN A 31 10.69 -5.19 -4.91
N ALA A 32 10.06 -4.02 -4.94
CA ALA A 32 10.71 -2.72 -4.87
C ALA A 32 9.93 -1.75 -3.94
N PRO A 33 9.81 -2.07 -2.63
CA PRO A 33 8.99 -1.31 -1.70
C PRO A 33 9.47 0.13 -1.52
N ARG A 34 10.79 0.36 -1.46
CA ARG A 34 11.33 1.71 -1.26
C ARG A 34 10.94 2.66 -2.41
N PRO A 35 11.17 2.31 -3.70
CA PRO A 35 10.65 3.11 -4.82
C PRO A 35 9.14 3.27 -4.85
N ALA A 36 8.37 2.25 -4.50
CA ALA A 36 6.91 2.30 -4.48
C ALA A 36 6.39 3.24 -3.37
N LEU A 37 6.91 3.11 -2.14
CA LEU A 37 6.50 3.91 -0.99
C LEU A 37 6.91 5.38 -1.09
N LYS A 38 8.03 5.68 -1.77
CA LYS A 38 8.43 7.09 -2.04
C LYS A 38 7.39 7.88 -2.84
N GLN A 39 6.49 7.21 -3.55
CA GLN A 39 5.45 7.83 -4.37
C GLN A 39 4.09 7.92 -3.65
N LEU A 40 4.00 7.45 -2.41
CA LEU A 40 2.78 7.43 -1.61
C LEU A 40 2.81 8.53 -0.55
N GLY A 41 1.82 9.42 -0.59
CA GLY A 41 1.50 10.36 0.49
C GLY A 41 0.25 9.90 1.24
N VAL A 42 0.30 9.90 2.57
CA VAL A 42 -0.85 9.57 3.43
C VAL A 42 -1.32 10.84 4.12
N VAL A 43 -2.61 11.13 3.99
CA VAL A 43 -3.27 12.23 4.71
C VAL A 43 -4.21 11.63 5.74
N PHE A 44 -4.04 12.02 6.99
CA PHE A 44 -4.94 11.63 8.07
C PHE A 44 -6.07 12.66 8.14
N GLN A 45 -7.32 12.20 8.07
CA GLN A 45 -8.46 13.06 8.37
C GLN A 45 -8.50 13.28 9.88
N GLN A 46 -8.39 14.53 10.32
CA GLN A 46 -8.67 14.92 11.70
C GLN A 46 -10.16 15.23 11.82
N SER A 47 -10.79 14.62 12.82
CA SER A 47 -12.20 14.84 13.19
C SER A 47 -12.33 15.93 14.24
#